data_AF-A0A7J2MAC7-F1
#
_entry.id   AF-A0A7J2MAC7-F1
#
_cell.length_a   1.000
_cell.length_b   1.000
_cell.length_c   1.000
_cell.angle_alpha   90.00
_cell.angle_beta   90.00
_cell.angle_gamma   90.00
#
_symmetry.space_group_name_H-M   'P 1'
#
loop_
_entity.id
_entity.type
_entity.pdbx_description
1 polymer ?
#
loop_
_entity_poly.entity_id
_entity_poly.type
_entity_poly.pdbx_seq_one_letter_code
_entity_poly.pdbx_strand_id
1 'polypeptide(L)'
;MPSFSFTLYSGWNLITVPVENSYNASDLAALIPGCEMIAWWNAASGTYSTFIVGVTPPGSPWDFTIDNGVGYYVKVAGDTTATVNGTLIGSVSVTLYPGWNTLGWWKDAATTASSLAGNITACTMLASWDAQNDTYTTFLVGITPPGSQWDFTVTRGMGFLAKVTSSSTWHGEG
;
A
#
# COMPACT_ATOMS: atom_id res chain seq x y z
N MET A 1 -10.45 12.04 -17.34
CA MET A 1 -10.31 10.96 -16.34
C MET A 1 -9.68 11.57 -15.09
N PRO A 2 -10.10 11.16 -13.87
CA PRO A 2 -9.42 11.56 -12.64
C PRO A 2 -7.91 11.29 -12.73
N SER A 3 -7.12 12.25 -12.28
CA SER A 3 -5.68 12.11 -12.08
C SER A 3 -5.39 12.15 -10.59
N PHE A 4 -4.41 11.37 -10.15
CA PHE A 4 -3.91 11.40 -8.78
C PHE A 4 -2.39 11.45 -8.81
N SER A 5 -1.80 12.36 -8.04
CA SER A 5 -0.35 12.53 -7.94
C SER A 5 0.12 12.19 -6.53
N PHE A 6 1.19 11.41 -6.45
CA PHE A 6 1.86 11.06 -5.20
C PHE A 6 3.22 11.76 -5.16
N THR A 7 3.55 12.33 -4.01
CA THR A 7 4.94 12.67 -3.69
C THR A 7 5.64 11.44 -3.17
N LEU A 8 6.80 11.11 -3.74
CA LEU A 8 7.65 10.02 -3.29
C LEU A 8 8.99 10.60 -2.85
N TYR A 9 9.51 10.11 -1.74
CA TYR A 9 10.80 10.53 -1.18
C TYR A 9 11.89 9.55 -1.60
N SER A 10 13.12 10.03 -1.75
CA SER A 10 14.28 9.18 -2.01
C SER A 10 14.34 8.01 -1.03
N GLY A 11 14.56 6.80 -1.55
CA GLY A 11 14.44 5.56 -0.77
C GLY A 11 13.06 4.92 -0.89
N TRP A 12 12.62 4.25 0.16
CA TRP A 12 11.40 3.44 0.15
C TRP A 12 10.16 4.28 0.44
N ASN A 13 9.09 4.00 -0.30
CA ASN A 13 7.76 4.55 -0.12
C ASN A 13 6.76 3.40 -0.09
N LEU A 14 5.65 3.54 0.63
CA LEU A 14 4.57 2.54 0.66
C LEU A 14 3.30 3.16 0.10
N ILE A 15 2.90 2.74 -1.11
CA ILE A 15 1.81 3.35 -1.86
C ILE A 15 0.76 2.33 -2.31
N THR A 16 -0.39 2.83 -2.74
CA THR A 16 -1.36 2.08 -3.55
C THR A 16 -1.71 2.90 -4.79
N VAL A 17 -2.13 2.25 -5.87
CA VAL A 17 -2.75 2.94 -7.01
C VAL A 17 -4.24 3.18 -6.67
N PRO A 18 -4.72 4.45 -6.59
CA PRO A 18 -6.06 4.77 -6.10
C PRO A 18 -7.05 5.03 -7.24
N VAL A 19 -6.83 4.35 -8.37
CA VAL A 19 -7.66 4.35 -9.59
C VAL A 19 -7.67 2.94 -10.16
N GLU A 20 -8.72 2.60 -10.90
CA GLU A 20 -8.77 1.36 -11.66
C GLU A 20 -7.56 1.27 -12.59
N ASN A 21 -6.95 0.09 -12.64
CA ASN A 21 -5.73 -0.13 -13.40
C ASN A 21 -5.63 -1.59 -13.86
N SER A 22 -4.74 -1.84 -14.81
CA SER A 22 -4.35 -3.18 -15.27
C SER A 22 -2.83 -3.29 -15.34
N TYR A 23 -2.15 -2.62 -14.42
CA TYR A 23 -0.70 -2.50 -14.41
C TYR A 23 -0.06 -3.78 -13.88
N ASN A 24 1.07 -4.14 -14.45
CA ASN A 24 2.08 -4.91 -13.74
C ASN A 24 3.08 -3.96 -13.06
N ALA A 25 3.98 -4.52 -12.25
CA ALA A 25 5.05 -3.78 -11.60
C ALA A 25 5.89 -2.97 -12.59
N SER A 26 6.17 -3.50 -13.78
CA SER A 26 6.91 -2.78 -14.83
C SER A 26 6.17 -1.54 -15.34
N ASP A 27 4.84 -1.62 -15.47
CA ASP A 27 4.02 -0.49 -15.95
C ASP A 27 4.02 0.63 -14.91
N LEU A 28 3.82 0.28 -13.63
CA LEU A 28 3.88 1.25 -12.53
C LEU A 28 5.29 1.86 -12.40
N ALA A 29 6.34 1.06 -12.52
CA ALA A 29 7.72 1.55 -12.47
C ALA A 29 8.02 2.55 -13.59
N ALA A 30 7.49 2.32 -14.80
CA ALA A 30 7.66 3.23 -15.93
C ALA A 30 6.97 4.60 -15.73
N LEU A 31 5.93 4.66 -14.89
CA LEU A 31 5.22 5.90 -14.54
C LEU A 31 5.92 6.72 -13.46
N ILE A 32 6.88 6.14 -12.75
CA ILE A 32 7.53 6.74 -11.58
C ILE A 32 8.94 7.19 -11.98
N PRO A 33 9.21 8.50 -12.11
CA PRO A 33 10.54 8.97 -12.47
C PRO A 33 11.56 8.56 -11.40
N GLY A 34 12.64 7.91 -11.84
CA GLY A 34 13.70 7.44 -10.93
C GLY A 34 13.33 6.22 -10.10
N CYS A 35 12.29 5.45 -10.47
CA CYS A 35 11.99 4.16 -9.85
C CYS A 35 13.16 3.18 -10.02
N GLU A 36 13.58 2.57 -8.91
CA GLU A 36 14.62 1.54 -8.88
C GLU A 36 14.03 0.15 -8.68
N MET A 37 12.95 0.05 -7.90
CA MET A 37 12.41 -1.22 -7.46
C MET A 37 10.94 -1.09 -7.01
N ILE A 38 10.13 -2.11 -7.29
CA ILE A 38 8.81 -2.28 -6.69
C ILE A 38 8.77 -3.64 -5.99
N ALA A 39 8.35 -3.65 -4.73
CA ALA A 39 8.23 -4.87 -3.94
C ALA A 39 6.82 -5.01 -3.36
N TRP A 40 6.33 -6.24 -3.35
CA TRP A 40 5.04 -6.61 -2.81
C TRP A 40 5.22 -7.71 -1.76
N TRP A 41 4.61 -7.53 -0.59
CA TRP A 41 4.54 -8.59 0.41
C TRP A 41 3.39 -9.54 0.10
N ASN A 42 3.71 -10.74 -0.37
CA ASN A 42 2.70 -11.78 -0.57
C ASN A 42 2.42 -12.46 0.78
N ALA A 43 1.31 -12.06 1.41
CA ALA A 43 0.89 -12.59 2.70
C ALA A 43 0.51 -14.08 2.67
N ALA A 44 0.12 -14.62 1.51
CA ALA A 44 -0.20 -16.04 1.37
C ALA A 44 1.03 -16.94 1.48
N SER A 45 2.16 -16.50 0.91
CA SER A 45 3.44 -17.23 0.98
C SER A 45 4.37 -16.74 2.09
N GLY A 46 4.10 -15.56 2.67
CA GLY A 46 4.97 -14.93 3.66
C GLY A 46 6.32 -14.47 3.08
N THR A 47 6.34 -14.05 1.81
CA THR A 47 7.56 -13.67 1.09
C THR A 47 7.36 -12.40 0.27
N TYR A 48 8.45 -11.67 0.03
CA TYR A 48 8.44 -10.57 -0.94
C TYR A 48 8.58 -11.08 -2.37
N SER A 49 7.79 -10.50 -3.27
CA SER A 49 8.03 -10.48 -4.71
C SER A 49 8.60 -9.12 -5.09
N THR A 50 9.64 -9.10 -5.92
CA THR A 50 10.38 -7.86 -6.21
C THR A 50 10.66 -7.73 -7.70
N PHE A 51 10.21 -6.62 -8.28
CA PHE A 51 10.59 -6.16 -9.61
C PHE A 51 11.70 -5.12 -9.50
N ILE A 52 12.86 -5.38 -10.12
CA ILE A 52 14.02 -4.48 -10.10
C ILE A 52 14.17 -3.85 -11.48
N VAL A 53 14.09 -2.51 -11.55
CA VAL A 53 14.15 -1.76 -12.82
C VAL A 53 15.51 -1.99 -13.49
N GLY A 54 15.49 -2.39 -14.76
CA GLY A 54 16.70 -2.69 -15.54
C GLY A 54 17.31 -4.08 -15.29
N VAL A 55 16.80 -4.86 -14.33
CA VAL A 55 17.28 -6.23 -14.03
C VAL A 55 16.18 -7.26 -14.27
N THR A 56 14.98 -7.03 -13.76
CA THR A 56 13.82 -7.92 -13.96
C THR A 56 13.16 -7.62 -15.30
N PRO A 57 13.03 -8.60 -16.22
CA PRO A 57 12.33 -8.38 -17.49
C PRO A 57 10.82 -8.20 -17.27
N PRO A 58 10.16 -7.26 -17.99
CA PRO A 58 8.70 -7.20 -18.06
C PRO A 58 8.10 -8.53 -18.54
N GLY A 59 6.95 -8.93 -17.98
CA GLY A 59 6.29 -10.21 -18.22
C GLY A 59 6.97 -11.43 -17.57
N SER A 60 8.02 -11.24 -16.78
CA SER A 60 8.61 -12.32 -15.98
C SER A 60 7.74 -12.66 -14.76
N PRO A 61 7.96 -13.78 -14.07
CA PRO A 61 7.21 -14.13 -12.86
C PRO A 61 7.32 -13.12 -11.70
N TRP A 62 8.29 -12.22 -11.74
CA TRP A 62 8.48 -11.15 -10.76
C TRP A 62 7.86 -9.82 -11.18
N ASP A 63 7.29 -9.76 -12.39
CA ASP A 63 6.47 -8.64 -12.88
C ASP A 63 5.00 -8.87 -12.49
N PHE A 64 4.74 -8.79 -11.19
CA PHE A 64 3.43 -9.08 -10.59
C PHE A 64 2.40 -7.98 -10.87
N THR A 65 1.11 -8.32 -10.77
CA THR A 65 0.00 -7.39 -10.97
C THR A 65 -0.10 -6.37 -9.83
N ILE A 66 -0.54 -5.16 -10.17
CA ILE A 66 -0.88 -4.10 -9.22
C ILE A 66 -2.39 -4.13 -8.97
N ASP A 67 -2.76 -4.80 -7.88
CA ASP A 67 -4.15 -5.04 -7.52
C ASP A 67 -4.74 -3.88 -6.72
N ASN A 68 -6.01 -3.59 -6.97
CA ASN A 68 -6.74 -2.55 -6.26
C ASN A 68 -6.83 -2.85 -4.75
N GLY A 69 -6.54 -1.85 -3.92
CA GLY A 69 -6.61 -1.96 -2.46
C GLY A 69 -5.41 -2.64 -1.82
N VAL A 70 -4.36 -2.96 -2.57
CA VAL A 70 -3.11 -3.55 -2.07
C VAL A 70 -2.02 -2.49 -1.98
N GLY A 71 -1.21 -2.55 -0.92
CA GLY A 71 -0.05 -1.69 -0.73
C GLY A 71 1.23 -2.28 -1.34
N TYR A 72 2.04 -1.43 -1.97
CA TYR A 72 3.29 -1.76 -2.65
C TYR A 72 4.42 -0.86 -2.18
N TYR A 73 5.58 -1.46 -1.91
CA TYR A 73 6.80 -0.72 -1.66
C TYR A 73 7.41 -0.27 -2.98
N VAL A 74 7.75 1.01 -3.08
CA VAL A 74 8.41 1.61 -4.24
C VAL A 74 9.69 2.28 -3.77
N LYS A 75 10.82 1.88 -4.36
CA LYS A 75 12.10 2.56 -4.14
C LYS A 75 12.36 3.55 -5.28
N VAL A 76 12.66 4.80 -4.93
CA VAL A 76 13.05 5.84 -5.91
C VAL A 76 14.42 6.41 -5.57
N ALA A 77 15.20 6.75 -6.60
CA ALA A 77 16.56 7.28 -6.44
C ALA A 77 16.60 8.69 -5.84
N GLY A 78 15.56 9.50 -6.07
CA GLY A 78 15.43 10.85 -5.57
C GLY A 78 13.97 11.24 -5.36
N ASP A 79 13.74 12.32 -4.62
CA ASP A 79 12.41 12.86 -4.42
C ASP A 79 11.76 13.16 -5.77
N THR A 80 10.52 12.70 -5.95
CA THR A 80 9.83 12.74 -7.23
C THR A 80 8.33 12.84 -7.05
N THR A 81 7.63 13.07 -8.15
CA THR A 81 6.17 13.00 -8.21
C THR A 81 5.77 12.02 -9.29
N ALA A 82 4.97 11.04 -8.92
CA ALA A 82 4.34 10.12 -9.86
C ALA A 82 2.88 10.50 -10.04
N THR A 83 2.33 10.30 -11.25
CA THR A 83 0.92 10.58 -11.53
C THR A 83 0.29 9.38 -12.22
N VAL A 84 -0.85 8.95 -11.70
CA VAL A 84 -1.69 7.91 -12.30
C VAL A 84 -3.00 8.50 -12.77
N ASN A 85 -3.54 7.93 -13.84
CA ASN A 85 -4.80 8.38 -14.45
C ASN A 85 -5.70 7.17 -14.64
N GLY A 86 -6.96 7.29 -14.24
CA GLY A 86 -7.91 6.19 -14.37
C GLY A 86 -9.27 6.54 -13.81
N THR A 87 -10.22 5.61 -13.95
CA THR A 87 -11.52 5.72 -13.28
C THR A 87 -11.36 5.49 -11.78
N LEU A 88 -12.27 6.05 -10.97
CA LEU A 88 -12.26 5.79 -9.54
C LEU A 88 -12.55 4.31 -9.28
N ILE A 89 -11.87 3.74 -8.29
CA ILE A 89 -12.13 2.38 -7.83
C ILE A 89 -13.54 2.34 -7.24
N GLY A 90 -14.36 1.38 -7.68
CA GLY A 90 -15.73 1.23 -7.17
C GLY A 90 -15.79 0.45 -5.86
N SER A 91 -15.00 -0.62 -5.78
CA SER A 91 -14.91 -1.52 -4.63
C SER A 91 -13.60 -2.30 -4.67
N VAL A 92 -13.16 -2.80 -3.51
CA VAL A 92 -12.02 -3.72 -3.42
C VAL A 92 -12.45 -5.00 -2.71
N SER A 93 -11.65 -6.05 -2.87
CA SER A 93 -11.85 -7.33 -2.19
C SER A 93 -10.49 -7.98 -1.97
N VAL A 94 -9.83 -7.62 -0.88
CA VAL A 94 -8.47 -8.07 -0.56
C VAL A 94 -8.54 -9.25 0.41
N THR A 95 -7.98 -10.39 0.02
CA THR A 95 -7.89 -11.56 0.90
C THR A 95 -6.77 -11.34 1.92
N LEU A 96 -7.09 -11.49 3.20
CA LEU A 96 -6.16 -11.38 4.30
C LEU A 96 -5.73 -12.77 4.80
N TYR A 97 -4.47 -12.89 5.17
CA TYR A 97 -3.88 -14.09 5.75
C TYR A 97 -3.38 -13.80 7.17
N PRO A 98 -3.41 -14.78 8.10
CA PRO A 98 -2.82 -14.63 9.42
C PRO A 98 -1.37 -14.12 9.33
N GLY A 99 -1.05 -13.09 10.10
CA GLY A 99 0.21 -12.36 9.99
C GLY A 99 0.04 -11.02 9.28
N TRP A 100 1.11 -10.54 8.66
CA TRP A 100 1.16 -9.24 8.01
C TRP A 100 0.56 -9.27 6.60
N ASN A 101 -0.19 -8.24 6.24
CA ASN A 101 -0.76 -7.99 4.92
C ASN A 101 -0.48 -6.55 4.53
N THR A 102 -0.25 -6.26 3.24
CA THR A 102 -0.16 -4.89 2.74
C THR A 102 -1.48 -4.47 2.12
N LEU A 103 -2.02 -3.35 2.57
CA LEU A 103 -3.29 -2.79 2.13
C LEU A 103 -3.09 -1.36 1.63
N GLY A 104 -4.04 -0.88 0.83
CA GLY A 104 -3.98 0.40 0.15
C GLY A 104 -5.27 1.20 0.35
N TRP A 105 -5.14 2.45 0.77
CA TRP A 105 -6.29 3.35 0.87
C TRP A 105 -6.51 4.12 -0.43
N TRP A 106 -7.61 3.81 -1.12
CA TRP A 106 -7.93 4.41 -2.42
C TRP A 106 -8.98 5.53 -2.36
N LYS A 107 -9.73 5.61 -1.26
CA LYS A 107 -10.86 6.55 -1.11
C LYS A 107 -10.37 7.97 -0.91
N ASP A 108 -11.18 8.92 -1.37
CA ASP A 108 -10.89 10.36 -1.25
C ASP A 108 -10.96 10.85 0.20
N ALA A 109 -11.95 10.36 0.96
CA ALA A 109 -12.05 10.61 2.39
C ALA A 109 -10.91 9.89 3.11
N ALA A 110 -10.15 10.62 3.94
CA ALA A 110 -9.15 10.04 4.81
C ALA A 110 -9.79 9.17 5.90
N THR A 111 -9.02 8.20 6.41
CA THR A 111 -9.37 7.38 7.56
C THR A 111 -8.25 7.45 8.61
N THR A 112 -8.45 6.82 9.76
CA THR A 112 -7.47 6.67 10.84
C THR A 112 -7.14 5.20 11.06
N ALA A 113 -6.00 4.94 11.70
CA ALA A 113 -5.62 3.60 12.10
C ALA A 113 -6.68 2.94 13.00
N SER A 114 -7.27 3.68 13.94
CA SER A 114 -8.32 3.18 14.81
C SER A 114 -9.60 2.79 14.05
N SER A 115 -10.00 3.57 13.04
CA SER A 115 -11.17 3.26 12.22
C SER A 115 -10.93 2.05 11.33
N LEU A 116 -9.77 1.98 10.67
CA LEU A 116 -9.34 0.78 9.92
C LEU A 116 -9.31 -0.46 10.81
N ALA A 117 -8.71 -0.37 11.99
CA ALA A 117 -8.58 -1.49 12.92
C ALA A 117 -9.93 -2.01 13.43
N GLY A 118 -10.92 -1.13 13.60
CA GLY A 118 -12.28 -1.52 13.98
C GLY A 118 -13.05 -2.23 12.86
N ASN A 119 -12.60 -2.10 11.61
CA ASN A 119 -13.27 -2.63 10.43
C ASN A 119 -12.52 -3.81 9.76
N ILE A 120 -11.24 -3.99 10.04
CA ILE A 120 -10.46 -5.15 9.60
C ILE A 120 -10.66 -6.30 10.60
N THR A 121 -11.24 -7.40 10.12
CA THR A 121 -11.52 -8.58 10.95
C THR A 121 -10.25 -9.13 11.58
N ALA A 122 -10.28 -9.39 12.89
CA ALA A 122 -9.18 -9.95 13.67
C ALA A 122 -7.87 -9.14 13.60
N CYS A 123 -7.95 -7.84 13.35
CA CYS A 123 -6.80 -6.94 13.36
C CYS A 123 -6.20 -6.80 14.76
N THR A 124 -4.87 -6.82 14.84
CA THR A 124 -4.11 -6.66 16.08
C THR A 124 -3.13 -5.50 16.03
N MET A 125 -2.73 -5.10 14.82
CA MET A 125 -1.77 -4.02 14.63
C MET A 125 -1.91 -3.42 13.24
N LEU A 126 -1.76 -2.10 13.15
CA LEU A 126 -1.53 -1.40 11.89
C LEU A 126 -0.19 -0.69 11.93
N ALA A 127 0.47 -0.58 10.78
CA ALA A 127 1.71 0.18 10.64
C ALA A 127 1.67 1.04 9.38
N SER A 128 2.05 2.30 9.51
CA SER A 128 2.22 3.24 8.40
C SER A 128 3.69 3.58 8.24
N TRP A 129 4.16 3.58 6.99
CA TRP A 129 5.53 3.92 6.63
C TRP A 129 5.64 5.42 6.35
N ASP A 130 6.49 6.10 7.10
CA ASP A 130 6.90 7.48 6.83
C ASP A 130 8.19 7.47 6.02
N ALA A 131 8.05 7.64 4.71
CA ALA A 131 9.17 7.64 3.77
C ALA A 131 10.11 8.84 3.95
N GLN A 132 9.62 9.97 4.47
CA GLN A 132 10.45 11.15 4.66
C GLN A 132 11.39 10.98 5.86
N ASN A 133 10.92 10.30 6.90
CA ASN A 133 11.67 10.09 8.14
C ASN A 133 12.27 8.68 8.27
N ASP A 134 12.05 7.79 7.30
CA ASP A 134 12.53 6.40 7.28
C ASP A 134 12.09 5.60 8.53
N THR A 135 10.83 5.78 8.97
CA THR A 135 10.31 5.16 10.20
C THR A 135 8.89 4.63 10.05
N TYR A 136 8.52 3.69 10.93
CA TYR A 136 7.14 3.24 11.08
C TYR A 136 6.46 3.92 12.26
N THR A 137 5.22 4.36 12.05
CA THR A 137 4.27 4.58 13.14
C THR A 137 3.37 3.35 13.26
N THR A 138 3.16 2.88 14.50
CA THR A 138 2.36 1.67 14.75
C THR A 138 1.18 1.97 15.66
N PHE A 139 0.04 1.37 15.33
CA PHE A 139 -1.18 1.40 16.13
C PHE A 139 -1.46 -0.02 16.61
N LEU A 140 -1.44 -0.23 17.94
CA LEU A 140 -1.67 -1.52 18.57
C LEU A 140 -3.14 -1.61 19.01
N VAL A 141 -3.89 -2.56 18.45
CA VAL A 141 -5.32 -2.71 18.74
C VAL A 141 -5.52 -3.09 20.21
N GLY A 142 -6.37 -2.32 20.91
CA GLY A 142 -6.64 -2.50 22.33
C GLY A 142 -5.58 -1.90 23.28
N ILE A 143 -4.49 -1.34 22.75
CA ILE A 143 -3.42 -0.71 23.55
C ILE A 143 -3.26 0.77 23.20
N THR A 144 -3.20 1.11 21.91
CA THR A 144 -3.09 2.50 21.46
C THR A 144 -4.47 3.17 21.50
N PRO A 145 -4.63 4.30 22.24
CA PRO A 145 -5.92 5.00 22.28
C PRO A 145 -6.26 5.65 20.92
N PRO A 146 -7.52 5.57 20.46
CA PRO A 146 -8.00 6.37 19.33
C PRO A 146 -7.79 7.88 19.56
N GLY A 147 -7.42 8.61 18.51
CA GLY A 147 -7.11 10.04 18.55
C GLY A 147 -5.76 10.40 19.19
N SER A 148 -4.95 9.41 19.58
CA SER A 148 -3.57 9.65 20.05
C SER A 148 -2.61 9.93 18.88
N GLN A 149 -1.38 10.38 19.15
CA GLN A 149 -0.38 10.64 18.10
C GLN A 149 0.02 9.40 17.29
N TRP A 150 -0.31 8.19 17.77
CA TRP A 150 -0.05 6.93 17.08
C TRP A 150 -1.28 6.43 16.29
N ASP A 151 -2.42 7.10 16.42
CA ASP A 151 -3.61 6.90 15.59
C ASP A 151 -3.46 7.67 14.27
N PHE A 152 -2.52 7.20 13.45
CA PHE A 152 -2.11 7.90 12.23
C PHE A 152 -3.26 8.00 11.21
N THR A 153 -3.29 9.12 10.49
CA THR A 153 -4.19 9.32 9.35
C THR A 153 -3.68 8.54 8.14
N VAL A 154 -4.58 7.87 7.43
CA VAL A 154 -4.32 7.25 6.12
C VAL A 154 -5.11 8.01 5.07
N THR A 155 -4.40 8.59 4.12
CA THR A 155 -4.99 9.37 3.02
C THR A 155 -4.89 8.59 1.71
N ARG A 156 -5.62 9.07 0.70
CA ARG A 156 -5.68 8.45 -0.63
C ARG A 156 -4.27 8.22 -1.18
N GLY A 157 -4.02 7.03 -1.72
CA GLY A 157 -2.75 6.65 -2.33
C GLY A 157 -1.72 6.09 -1.35
N MET A 158 -1.97 6.16 -0.03
CA MET A 158 -1.10 5.54 0.96
C MET A 158 -1.31 4.02 1.03
N GLY A 159 -0.20 3.28 1.08
CA GLY A 159 -0.21 1.90 1.53
C GLY A 159 0.06 1.80 3.04
N PHE A 160 -0.39 0.73 3.67
CA PHE A 160 -0.18 0.45 5.09
C PHE A 160 -0.12 -1.07 5.33
N LEU A 161 0.40 -1.48 6.49
CA LEU A 161 0.40 -2.89 6.88
C LEU A 161 -0.69 -3.16 7.92
N ALA A 162 -1.32 -4.32 7.81
CA ALA A 162 -2.26 -4.84 8.79
C ALA A 162 -1.84 -6.23 9.26
N LYS A 163 -1.76 -6.42 10.58
CA LYS A 163 -1.51 -7.72 11.19
C LYS A 163 -2.83 -8.31 11.69
N VAL A 164 -3.21 -9.46 11.14
CA VAL A 164 -4.45 -10.17 11.53
C VAL A 164 -4.13 -11.55 12.12
N THR A 165 -5.04 -12.10 12.92
CA THR A 165 -4.89 -13.44 13.52
C THR A 165 -5.70 -14.53 12.82
N SER A 166 -6.60 -14.17 11.91
CA SER A 166 -7.37 -15.11 11.09
C SER A 166 -7.50 -14.62 9.65
N SER A 167 -7.71 -15.54 8.72
CA SER A 167 -8.07 -15.18 7.36
C SER A 167 -9.44 -14.50 7.30
N SER A 168 -9.56 -13.51 6.41
CA SER A 168 -10.81 -12.81 6.11
C SER A 168 -10.69 -12.09 4.76
N THR A 169 -11.73 -11.38 4.37
CA THR A 169 -11.68 -10.44 3.24
C THR A 169 -11.91 -9.03 3.75
N TRP A 170 -11.11 -8.07 3.28
CA TRP A 170 -11.33 -6.65 3.49
C TRP A 170 -11.91 -6.02 2.23
N HIS A 171 -13.00 -5.26 2.37
CA HIS A 171 -13.72 -4.63 1.26
C HIS A 171 -13.49 -3.12 1.15
N GLY A 172 -12.48 -2.59 1.85
CA GLY A 172 -12.14 -1.17 1.84
C GLY A 172 -12.82 -0.36 2.94
N GLU A 173 -13.46 -1.00 3.91
CA GLU A 173 -14.06 -0.41 5.11
C GLU A 173 -13.01 0.18 6.07
N GLY A 174 -13.40 1.25 6.78
CA GLY A 174 -12.55 2.06 7.62
C GLY A 174 -12.86 3.54 7.45
#